data_AF-A0A3B0A6W8-F1
#
_entry.id   AF-A0A3B0A6W8-F1
#
_cell.length_a   1.000
_cell.length_b   1.000
_cell.length_c   1.000
_cell.angle_alpha   90.00
_cell.angle_beta   90.00
_cell.angle_gamma   90.00
#
_symmetry.space_group_name_H-M   'P 1'
#
loop_
_entity.id
_entity.type
_entity.pdbx_description
1 polymer ?
#
loop_
_entity_poly.entity_id
_entity_poly.type
_entity_poly.pdbx_seq_one_letter_code
_entity_poly.pdbx_strand_id
1 'polypeptide(L)'
;MIASGLAHHGDPRPPAGALLFYASDDAAGHVALHLGNGQAATNDIAEPGRISIVPLSDLTAGRWRLTYRGWAPPEFPHASEGTSNVG
;
A
#
# COMPACT_ATOMS: atom_id res chain seq x y z
N MET A 1 8.09 12.25 -0.32
CA MET A 1 9.40 11.58 -0.27
C MET A 1 9.42 10.77 1.01
N ILE A 2 9.34 9.45 0.92
CA ILE A 2 9.63 8.55 2.04
C ILE A 2 11.14 8.56 2.27
N ALA A 3 11.59 8.69 3.52
CA ALA A 3 13.01 8.67 3.82
C ALA A 3 13.68 7.42 3.25
N SER A 4 14.85 7.58 2.61
CA SER A 4 15.54 6.54 1.81
C SER A 4 15.98 5.28 2.58
N GLY A 5 15.62 5.14 3.86
CA GLY A 5 15.88 3.96 4.70
C GLY A 5 14.63 3.18 5.13
N LEU A 6 13.43 3.60 4.74
CA LEU A 6 12.16 2.98 5.17
C LEU A 6 11.43 2.26 4.03
N ALA A 7 11.89 2.40 2.80
CA ALA A 7 11.37 1.66 1.67
C ALA A 7 12.01 0.26 1.62
N HIS A 8 11.21 -0.76 1.93
CA HIS A 8 11.55 -2.18 1.84
C HIS A 8 11.28 -2.68 0.42
N HIS A 9 12.24 -2.45 -0.48
CA HIS A 9 12.14 -2.85 -1.88
C HIS A 9 12.06 -4.38 -2.05
N GLY A 10 11.05 -4.85 -2.78
CA GLY A 10 10.87 -6.26 -3.11
C GLY A 10 10.52 -7.20 -1.95
N ASP A 11 10.42 -6.71 -0.70
CA ASP A 11 10.04 -7.53 0.45
C ASP A 11 8.54 -7.86 0.39
N PRO A 12 8.15 -9.15 0.28
CA PRO A 12 6.75 -9.54 0.12
C PRO A 12 5.95 -9.56 1.44
N ARG A 13 6.52 -9.10 2.56
CA ARG A 13 5.89 -9.18 3.89
C ARG A 13 5.61 -7.79 4.50
N PRO A 14 4.75 -6.98 3.88
CA PRO A 14 4.36 -5.70 4.47
C PRO A 14 3.55 -5.92 5.76
N PRO A 15 3.80 -5.15 6.84
CA PRO A 15 2.93 -5.12 8.01
C PRO A 15 1.61 -4.39 7.70
N ALA A 16 0.58 -4.59 8.53
CA ALA A 16 -0.65 -3.81 8.43
C ALA A 16 -0.35 -2.32 8.66
N GLY A 17 -0.97 -1.44 7.87
CA GLY A 17 -0.72 0.01 7.86
C GLY A 17 0.38 0.47 6.90
N ALA A 18 1.14 -0.44 6.29
CA ALA A 18 2.20 -0.07 5.34
C ALA A 18 1.63 0.47 4.02
N LEU A 19 2.31 1.45 3.43
CA LEU A 19 2.10 1.86 2.05
C LEU A 19 2.79 0.87 1.13
N LEU A 20 2.07 0.38 0.13
CA LEU A 20 2.52 -0.56 -0.88
C LEU A 20 2.73 0.19 -2.20
N PHE A 21 3.89 -0.02 -2.82
CA PHE A 21 4.26 0.65 -4.07
C PHE A 21 4.27 -0.35 -5.21
N TYR A 22 3.68 0.05 -6.32
CA TYR A 22 3.66 -0.71 -7.54
C TYR A 22 4.07 0.16 -8.73
N ALA A 23 4.69 -0.46 -9.72
CA ALA A 23 4.82 0.13 -11.05
C ALA A 23 3.68 -0.37 -11.94
N SER A 24 3.11 0.55 -12.71
CA SER A 24 2.24 0.31 -13.85
C SER A 24 2.98 0.71 -15.13
N ASP A 25 2.34 0.51 -16.29
CA ASP A 25 2.84 1.05 -17.56
C ASP A 25 2.79 2.58 -17.62
N ASP A 26 2.14 3.23 -16.65
CA ASP A 26 2.11 4.69 -16.49
C ASP A 26 3.21 5.17 -15.53
N ALA A 27 3.78 6.35 -15.84
CA ALA A 27 4.88 6.94 -15.07
C ALA A 27 4.49 7.29 -13.61
N ALA A 28 3.21 7.44 -13.30
CA ALA A 28 2.74 7.71 -11.94
C ALA A 28 2.86 6.49 -11.00
N GLY A 29 2.93 5.26 -11.54
CA GLY A 29 2.88 4.04 -10.74
C GLY A 29 1.55 3.89 -9.98
N HIS A 30 1.55 3.14 -8.87
CA HIS A 30 0.36 2.97 -8.02
C HIS A 30 0.74 2.80 -6.55
N VAL A 31 -0.06 3.39 -5.65
CA VAL A 31 0.12 3.26 -4.20
C VAL A 31 -1.15 2.72 -3.56
N ALA A 32 -1.02 1.76 -2.64
CA ALA A 32 -2.13 1.18 -1.89
C ALA A 32 -1.79 1.08 -0.41
N LEU A 33 -2.79 1.10 0.47
CA LEU A 33 -2.60 0.92 1.91
C LEU A 33 -2.86 -0.53 2.31
N HIS A 34 -1.88 -1.21 2.89
CA HIS A 34 -2.07 -2.56 3.42
C HIS A 34 -2.92 -2.51 4.70
N LEU A 35 -4.02 -3.26 4.73
CA LEU A 35 -4.91 -3.33 5.90
C LEU A 35 -4.60 -4.52 6.81
N GLY A 36 -3.66 -5.39 6.41
CA GLY A 36 -3.48 -6.71 7.01
C GLY A 36 -4.39 -7.76 6.36
N ASN A 37 -4.23 -9.02 6.79
CA ASN A 37 -5.02 -10.16 6.29
C ASN A 37 -5.06 -10.32 4.76
N GLY A 38 -4.01 -9.86 4.06
CA GLY A 38 -3.93 -9.94 2.60
C GLY A 38 -4.86 -8.95 1.87
N GLN A 39 -5.31 -7.89 2.53
CA GLN A 39 -6.19 -6.87 1.95
C GLN A 39 -5.49 -5.51 1.83
N ALA A 40 -5.88 -4.74 0.82
CA ALA A 40 -5.47 -3.35 0.67
C ALA A 40 -6.64 -2.42 0.35
N ALA A 41 -6.58 -1.21 0.89
CA ALA A 41 -7.38 -0.09 0.44
C ALA A 41 -6.68 0.60 -0.73
N THR A 42 -7.39 0.73 -1.84
CA THR A 42 -6.87 1.29 -3.10
C THR A 42 -7.96 2.05 -3.82
N ASN A 43 -7.59 3.13 -4.49
CA ASN A 43 -8.48 3.82 -5.42
C ASN A 43 -8.54 3.13 -6.78
N ASP A 44 -9.64 3.37 -7.50
CA ASP A 44 -9.77 3.19 -8.96
C ASP A 44 -9.73 1.75 -9.51
N ILE A 45 -9.45 0.75 -8.67
CA ILE A 45 -9.33 -0.65 -9.09
C ILE A 45 -10.67 -1.34 -9.30
N ALA A 46 -11.63 -1.13 -8.40
CA ALA A 46 -12.98 -1.68 -8.55
C ALA A 46 -13.94 -0.66 -9.18
N GLU A 47 -13.86 0.60 -8.77
CA GLU A 47 -14.68 1.70 -9.28
C GLU A 47 -13.84 2.98 -9.42
N PRO A 48 -13.88 3.66 -10.58
CA PRO A 48 -13.21 4.95 -10.75
C PRO A 48 -13.69 5.99 -9.72
N GLY A 49 -12.75 6.70 -9.10
CA GLY A 49 -13.01 7.76 -8.12
C GLY A 49 -13.41 7.28 -6.72
N ARG A 50 -13.36 5.97 -6.43
CA ARG A 50 -13.69 5.41 -5.12
C ARG A 50 -12.56 4.59 -4.54
N ILE A 51 -12.47 4.58 -3.21
CA ILE A 51 -11.64 3.63 -2.47
C ILE A 51 -12.39 2.32 -2.36
N SER A 52 -11.71 1.24 -2.71
CA SER A 52 -12.20 -0.12 -2.56
C SER A 52 -11.20 -0.93 -1.74
N ILE A 53 -11.72 -1.86 -0.94
CA ILE A 53 -10.90 -2.84 -0.24
C ILE A 53 -10.85 -4.09 -1.11
N VAL A 54 -9.65 -4.46 -1.55
CA VAL A 54 -9.43 -5.60 -2.45
C VAL A 54 -8.36 -6.53 -1.89
N PRO A 55 -8.38 -7.82 -2.25
CA PRO A 55 -7.24 -8.71 -2.03
C PRO A 55 -5.97 -8.16 -2.68
N LEU A 56 -4.82 -8.33 -2.03
CA LEU A 56 -3.52 -7.93 -2.60
C LEU A 56 -3.23 -8.62 -3.93
N SER A 57 -3.71 -9.85 -4.11
CA SER A 57 -3.59 -10.59 -5.36
C SER A 57 -4.25 -9.88 -6.55
N ASP A 58 -5.30 -9.09 -6.32
CA ASP A 58 -6.02 -8.42 -7.41
C ASP A 58 -5.19 -7.26 -7.99
N LEU A 59 -4.26 -6.71 -7.21
CA LEU A 59 -3.31 -5.69 -7.67
C LEU A 59 -2.30 -6.27 -8.67
N THR A 60 -1.77 -7.48 -8.41
CA THR A 60 -0.67 -8.08 -9.19
C THR A 60 -1.13 -9.10 -10.22
N ALA A 61 -2.19 -9.85 -9.93
CA ALA A 61 -2.74 -10.92 -10.77
C ALA A 61 -4.14 -10.61 -11.32
N GLY A 62 -4.79 -9.54 -10.84
CA GLY A 62 -6.07 -9.07 -11.36
C GLY A 62 -5.91 -8.17 -12.58
N ARG A 63 -6.93 -7.35 -12.85
CA ARG A 63 -7.05 -6.54 -14.08
C ARG A 63 -5.88 -5.58 -14.32
N TRP A 64 -5.25 -5.08 -13.25
CA TRP A 64 -4.21 -4.06 -13.35
C TRP A 64 -2.80 -4.65 -13.51
N ARG A 65 -2.60 -5.94 -13.18
CA ARG A 65 -1.34 -6.69 -13.35
C ARG A 65 -0.08 -5.90 -12.92
N LEU A 66 -0.18 -5.19 -11.81
CA LEU A 66 0.84 -4.26 -11.35
C LEU A 66 2.11 -4.98 -10.90
N THR A 67 3.26 -4.36 -11.15
CA THR A 67 4.55 -4.88 -10.68
C THR A 67 4.85 -4.36 -9.29
N TYR A 68 4.80 -5.22 -8.28
CA TYR A 68 5.14 -4.86 -6.91
C TYR A 68 6.59 -4.37 -6.78
N ARG A 69 6.79 -3.24 -6.11
CA ARG A 69 8.11 -2.62 -5.91
C ARG A 69 8.60 -2.67 -4.48
N GLY A 70 7.71 -2.87 -3.51
CA GLY A 70 8.04 -2.89 -2.09
C GLY A 70 7.03 -2.13 -1.26
N TRP A 71 7.38 -1.92 0.01
CA TRP A 71 6.53 -1.21 0.95
C TRP A 71 7.32 -0.21 1.79
N ALA A 72 6.64 0.74 2.42
CA ALA A 72 7.21 1.59 3.45
C ALA A 72 6.21 1.72 4.61
N PRO A 73 6.68 1.81 5.87
CA PRO A 73 5.82 2.17 6.98
C PRO A 73 5.21 3.55 6.71
N PRO A 74 4.01 3.83 7.24
CA PRO A 74 3.40 5.14 7.09
C PRO A 74 4.25 6.16 7.86
N GLU A 75 4.96 7.02 7.14
CA GLU A 75 5.61 8.17 7.76
C GLU A 75 4.58 9.29 7.91
N PHE A 76 4.21 9.56 9.16
CA PHE A 76 3.47 10.76 9.53
C PHE A 76 4.45 11.73 10.21
N PRO A 77 5.14 12.62 9.49
CA PRO A 77 6.18 13.49 10.08
C PRO A 77 5.70 14.46 11.18
N HIS A 78 4.42 14.42 11.57
CA HIS A 78 3.85 15.17 12.69
C HIS A 78 2.72 14.41 13.44
N ALA A 79 2.52 13.10 13.22
CA ALA A 79 1.56 12.38 14.06
C ALA A 79 2.22 12.05 15.40
N SER A 80 1.69 12.62 16.48
CA SER A 80 1.89 12.07 17.81
C SER A 80 1.50 10.58 17.75
N GLU A 81 2.41 9.68 18.11
CA GLU A 81 2.11 8.28 18.36
C GLU A 81 1.11 8.22 19.51
N GLY A 82 -0.18 8.28 19.20
CA GLY A 82 -1.23 7.97 20.15
C GLY A 82 -1.08 6.49 20.50
N THR A 83 -0.65 6.21 21.73
CA THR A 83 -0.65 4.85 22.25
C THR A 83 -2.06 4.29 22.16
N SER A 84 -2.30 3.40 21.20
CA SER A 84 -3.54 2.63 21.08
C SER A 84 -3.65 1.67 22.27
N ASN A 85 -4.20 2.15 23.38
CA ASN A 85 -4.70 1.29 24.44
C ASN A 85 -6.17 1.01 24.13
N VAL A 86 -6.44 -0.12 23.50
CA VAL A 86 -7.80 -0.68 23.42
C VAL A 86 -7.94 -1.59 24.63
N GLY A 87 -8.67 -1.11 25.64
CA GLY A 87 -9.14 -1.88 26.79
C GLY A 87 -10.59 -2.30 26.64
#